data_AF-A0A7C5UNH3-F1
#
_entry.id   AF-A0A7C5UNH3-F1
#
_cell.length_a   1.000
_cell.length_b   1.000
_cell.length_c   1.000
_cell.angle_alpha   90.00
_cell.angle_beta   90.00
_cell.angle_gamma   90.00
#
_symmetry.space_group_name_H-M   'P 1'
#
loop_
_entity.id
_entity.type
_entity.pdbx_description
1 polymer ?
#
loop_
_entity_poly.entity_id
_entity_poly.type
_entity_poly.pdbx_seq_one_letter_code
_entity_poly.pdbx_strand_id
1 'polypeptide(L)' 'MDWQERIVIDPEILVGKPVIRGTCLAVEFILDLCGG' A
#
# COMPACT_ATOMS: atom_id res chain seq x y z
N MET A 1 5.64 -5.57 -15.27
CA MET A 1 4.59 -5.00 -14.39
C MET A 1 5.30 -4.58 -13.12
N ASP A 2 5.73 -3.33 -13.06
CA ASP A 2 6.52 -2.79 -11.95
C ASP A 2 5.57 -2.30 -10.86
N TRP A 3 5.16 -3.22 -9.99
CA TRP A 3 4.26 -2.93 -8.88
C TRP A 3 4.90 -1.94 -7.88
N GLN A 4 6.22 -1.87 -7.82
CA GLN A 4 6.99 -0.95 -6.99
C GLN A 4 6.66 0.51 -7.30
N GLU A 5 6.35 0.86 -8.56
CA GLU A 5 5.99 2.23 -8.95
C GLU A 5 4.62 2.65 -8.41
N ARG A 6 3.78 1.67 -8.04
CA ARG A 6 2.42 1.85 -7.54
C ARG A 6 2.36 1.88 -6.02
N ILE A 7 3.45 1.61 -5.30
CA ILE A 7 3.49 1.67 -3.84
C ILE A 7 4.19 2.95 -3.41
N VAL A 8 3.60 3.65 -2.45
CA VAL A 8 4.12 4.89 -1.88
C VAL A 8 4.18 4.74 -0.36
N ILE A 9 5.18 5.36 0.25
CA ILE A 9 5.30 5.53 1.70
C ILE A 9 5.24 7.02 1.97
N ASP A 10 4.24 7.44 2.74
CA ASP A 10 4.03 8.83 3.13
C ASP A 10 3.73 8.86 4.64
N PRO A 11 4.57 9.54 5.47
CA PRO A 11 4.34 9.63 6.91
C PRO A 11 2.98 10.23 7.30
N GLU A 12 2.39 11.06 6.44
CA GLU A 12 1.09 11.69 6.66
C GLU A 12 -0.08 10.72 6.36
N ILE A 13 0.18 9.62 5.63
CA ILE A 13 -0.80 8.63 5.22
C ILE A 13 -0.56 7.31 5.95
N LEU A 14 -1.56 6.84 6.69
CA LEU A 14 -1.50 5.59 7.46
C LEU A 14 -0.22 5.44 8.31
N VAL A 15 0.28 6.55 8.87
CA VAL A 15 1.48 6.58 9.73
C VAL A 15 2.73 6.03 9.02
N GLY A 16 2.84 6.24 7.70
CA GLY A 16 3.98 5.77 6.92
C GLY A 16 3.90 4.30 6.51
N LYS A 17 2.71 3.66 6.58
CA LYS A 17 2.53 2.33 6.02
C LYS A 17 2.62 2.34 4.48
N PRO A 18 3.12 1.27 3.85
CA PRO A 18 3.09 1.15 2.40
C PRO A 18 1.66 1.13 1.88
N VAL A 19 1.34 2.07 0.99
CA VAL A 19 0.00 2.25 0.40
C VAL A 19 0.03 2.22 -1.11
N ILE A 20 -1.09 1.84 -1.73
CA ILE A 20 -1.25 1.94 -3.19
C ILE A 20 -1.44 3.40 -3.59
N ARG A 21 -0.59 3.90 -4.50
CA ARG A 21 -0.59 5.27 -5.03
C ARG A 21 -2.00 5.70 -5.47
N GLY A 22 -2.43 6.87 -5.00
CA GLY A 22 -3.75 7.43 -5.32
C GLY A 22 -4.89 6.85 -4.47
N THR A 23 -4.57 6.05 -3.46
CA THR A 23 -5.54 5.49 -2.50
C THR A 23 -4.99 5.57 -1.09
N CYS A 24 -5.87 5.42 -0.09
CA CYS A 24 -5.48 5.19 1.30
C CYS A 24 -5.56 3.70 1.66
N LEU A 25 -5.25 2.81 0.71
CA LEU A 25 -5.31 1.36 0.90
C LEU A 25 -3.92 0.81 1.21
N ALA A 26 -3.77 0.23 2.41
CA ALA A 26 -2.52 -0.41 2.82
C ALA A 26 -2.25 -1.66 1.96
N VAL A 27 -0.99 -1.86 1.60
CA VAL A 27 -0.56 -3.04 0.83
C VAL A 27 -0.81 -4.32 1.63
N GLU A 28 -0.58 -4.29 2.96
CA GLU A 28 -0.84 -5.42 3.86
C GLU A 28 -2.30 -5.90 3.79
N PHE A 29 -3.26 -4.98 3.70
CA PHE A 29 -4.68 -5.31 3.63
C PHE A 29 -5.02 -6.12 2.38
N ILE A 30 -4.41 -5.79 1.24
CA ILE A 30 -4.62 -6.55 -0.01
C ILE A 30 -3.98 -7.94 0.10
N LEU A 31 -2.81 -8.04 0.72
CA LEU A 31 -2.14 -9.33 0.92
C LEU A 31 -2.98 -10.26 1.80
N ASP A 32 -3.55 -9.75 2.89
CA ASP A 32 -4.44 -10.51 3.77
C ASP A 32 -5.67 -11.03 3.01
N LEU A 33 -6.27 -10.21 2.14
CA LEU A 33 -7.40 -10.60 1.30
C LEU A 33 -7.06 -11.66 0.25
N CYS A 34 -5.82 -11.68 -0.24
CA CYS A 34 -5.36 -12.63 -1.25
C CYS A 34 -4.94 -13.99 -0.67
N GLY A 35 -4.90 -14.14 0.65
CA GLY A 35 -4.60 -15.42 1.30
C GLY A 35 -3.47 -15.32 2.32
N GLY A 36 -3.57 -14.35 3.25
CA GLY A 36 -2.82 -14.40 4.50
C GLY A 36 -3.10 -15.69 5.29
#